data_AF-A0A7R9LV09-F1
#
_entry.id   AF-A0A7R9LV09-F1
#
_cell.length_a   1.000
_cell.length_b   1.000
_cell.length_c   1.000
_cell.angle_alpha   90.00
_cell.angle_beta   90.00
_cell.angle_gamma   90.00
#
_symmetry.space_group_name_H-M   'P 1'
#
loop_
_entity.id
_entity.type
_entity.pdbx_description
1 polymer ?
#
loop_
_entity_poly.entity_id
_entity_poly.type
_entity_poly.pdbx_seq_one_letter_code
_entity_poly.pdbx_strand_id
1 'polypeptide(L)'
;MKTMGLLPLEFTDGLTDSPYFREKIQTHEREMDRMNLAIKSLIKEVKDLLTAARSLSRVQRSVADTLSNFSFECIGSSQTDDEIVIAGSLKEFGRLLSTIEDERDR
;
A
#
# COMPACT_ATOMS: atom_id res chain seq x y z
N MET A 1 -33.99 14.44 -10.40
CA MET A 1 -32.73 13.67 -10.51
C MET A 1 -31.61 14.66 -10.74
N LYS A 2 -30.64 14.73 -9.82
CA LYS A 2 -29.49 15.63 -9.94
C LYS A 2 -28.39 14.83 -10.62
N THR A 3 -28.08 15.14 -11.88
CA THR A 3 -27.01 14.51 -12.65
C THR A 3 -25.70 14.86 -11.97
N MET A 4 -24.98 13.87 -11.43
CA MET A 4 -23.70 14.06 -10.73
C MET A 4 -22.52 14.28 -11.70
N GLY A 5 -22.78 14.79 -12.91
CA GLY A 5 -21.79 14.93 -13.97
C GLY A 5 -22.13 16.06 -14.93
N LEU A 6 -21.10 16.55 -15.63
CA LEU A 6 -21.25 17.56 -16.66
C LEU A 6 -22.05 16.99 -17.84
N LEU A 7 -22.91 17.81 -18.44
CA LEU A 7 -23.66 17.43 -19.64
C LEU A 7 -22.70 17.36 -20.84
N PRO A 8 -22.91 16.44 -21.79
CA PRO A 8 -22.12 16.35 -23.01
C PRO A 8 -22.05 17.71 -23.75
N LEU A 9 -20.89 17.98 -24.36
CA LEU A 9 -20.71 19.09 -25.27
C LEU A 9 -21.21 18.68 -26.66
N GLU A 10 -22.14 19.45 -27.22
CA GLU A 10 -22.67 19.21 -28.56
C GLU A 10 -21.87 19.97 -29.61
N PHE A 11 -21.54 19.31 -30.73
CA PHE A 11 -20.78 19.94 -31.82
C PHE A 11 -21.51 21.12 -32.46
N THR A 12 -22.84 21.09 -32.49
CA THR A 12 -23.68 22.16 -33.02
C THR A 12 -23.57 23.45 -32.22
N ASP A 13 -23.42 23.35 -30.89
CA ASP A 13 -23.27 24.51 -30.00
C ASP A 13 -21.95 25.26 -30.31
N GLY A 14 -20.92 24.51 -30.73
CA GLY A 14 -19.63 25.05 -31.13
C GLY A 14 -19.64 25.88 -32.41
N LEU A 15 -20.62 25.70 -33.29
CA LEU A 15 -20.74 26.50 -34.52
C LEU A 15 -21.09 27.96 -34.22
N THR A 16 -21.83 28.20 -33.15
CA THR A 16 -22.27 29.55 -32.75
C THR A 16 -21.27 30.28 -31.85
N ASP A 17 -20.31 29.54 -31.28
CA ASP A 17 -19.30 30.02 -30.34
C ASP A 17 -19.88 30.98 -29.27
N SER A 18 -21.06 30.62 -28.75
CA SER A 18 -21.79 31.45 -27.81
C SER A 18 -21.03 31.58 -26.48
N PRO A 19 -21.18 32.71 -25.75
CA PRO A 19 -20.59 32.86 -24.41
C PRO A 19 -20.94 31.71 -23.46
N TYR A 20 -22.17 31.20 -23.57
CA TYR A 20 -22.64 30.05 -22.79
C TYR A 20 -21.91 28.74 -23.14
N PHE A 21 -21.64 28.49 -24.42
CA PHE A 21 -20.87 27.32 -24.85
C PHE A 21 -19.41 27.37 -24.34
N ARG A 22 -18.78 28.56 -24.39
CA ARG A 22 -17.43 28.75 -23.83
C ARG A 22 -17.40 28.49 -22.32
N GLU A 23 -18.41 28.91 -21.58
CA GLU A 23 -18.52 28.61 -20.14
C GLU A 23 -18.65 27.11 -19.87
N LYS A 24 -19.43 26.38 -20.68
CA LYS A 24 -19.49 24.91 -20.60
C LYS A 24 -18.12 24.27 -20.84
N ILE A 25 -17.37 24.71 -21.86
CA ILE A 25 -16.01 24.22 -22.13
C ILE A 25 -15.11 24.47 -20.92
N GLN A 26 -15.06 25.71 -20.41
CA GLN A 26 -14.24 26.04 -19.25
C GLN A 26 -14.59 25.20 -18.02
N THR A 27 -15.86 24.89 -17.83
CA THR A 27 -16.29 24.02 -16.72
C THR A 27 -15.77 22.58 -16.91
N HIS A 28 -15.80 22.05 -18.14
CA HIS A 28 -15.21 20.75 -18.45
C HIS A 28 -13.70 20.74 -18.24
N GLU A 29 -12.99 21.77 -18.72
CA GLU A 29 -11.54 21.90 -18.53
C GLU A 29 -11.17 21.91 -17.04
N ARG A 30 -11.87 22.70 -16.22
CA ARG A 30 -11.65 22.74 -14.76
C ARG A 30 -11.87 21.39 -14.10
N GLU A 31 -12.93 20.68 -14.46
CA GLU A 31 -13.18 19.35 -13.90
C GLU A 31 -12.15 18.33 -14.39
N MET A 32 -11.71 18.40 -15.65
CA MET A 32 -10.62 17.57 -16.17
C MET A 32 -9.30 17.80 -15.42
N ASP A 33 -8.94 19.07 -15.17
CA ASP A 33 -7.74 19.43 -14.41
C ASP A 33 -7.82 18.90 -12.97
N ARG A 34 -8.98 19.06 -12.33
CA ARG A 34 -9.25 18.53 -10.99
C ARG A 34 -9.13 17.01 -10.96
N MET A 35 -9.71 16.30 -11.93
CA MET A 35 -9.61 14.85 -12.03
C MET A 35 -8.18 14.40 -12.29
N ASN A 36 -7.43 15.12 -13.13
CA ASN A 36 -6.02 14.83 -13.40
C ASN A 36 -5.17 14.90 -12.12
N LEU A 37 -5.38 15.95 -11.31
CA LEU A 37 -4.73 16.09 -10.00
C LEU A 37 -5.13 14.97 -9.04
N ALA A 38 -6.41 14.64 -8.97
CA ALA A 38 -6.90 13.56 -8.11
C ALA A 38 -6.28 12.19 -8.48
N ILE A 39 -6.23 11.86 -9.78
CA ILE A 39 -5.61 10.63 -10.28
C ILE A 39 -4.12 10.60 -9.95
N LYS A 40 -3.40 11.72 -10.14
CA LYS A 40 -1.98 11.82 -9.78
C LYS A 40 -1.74 11.62 -8.29
N SER A 41 -2.60 12.17 -7.42
CA SER A 41 -2.54 11.95 -5.97
C SER A 41 -2.75 10.48 -5.64
N LEU A 42 -3.79 9.87 -6.19
CA LEU A 42 -4.09 8.45 -5.97
C LEU A 42 -2.93 7.54 -6.40
N ILE A 43 -2.33 7.81 -7.56
CA ILE A 43 -1.15 7.07 -8.02
C ILE A 43 0.01 7.21 -7.01
N LYS A 44 0.24 8.41 -6.48
CA LYS A 44 1.28 8.64 -5.48
C LYS A 44 0.97 7.87 -4.19
N GLU A 45 -0.25 7.96 -3.68
CA GLU A 45 -0.68 7.27 -2.46
C GLU A 45 -0.53 5.75 -2.59
N VAL A 46 -0.91 5.17 -3.73
CA VAL A 46 -0.74 3.73 -4.00
C VAL A 46 0.75 3.34 -4.04
N LYS A 47 1.62 4.16 -4.64
CA LYS A 47 3.08 3.91 -4.65
C LYS A 47 3.68 3.98 -3.25
N ASP A 48 3.25 4.95 -2.45
CA ASP A 48 3.69 5.11 -1.07
C ASP A 48 3.25 3.91 -0.22
N LEU A 49 2.00 3.46 -0.39
CA LEU A 49 1.47 2.25 0.25
C LEU A 49 2.27 0.99 -0.11
N LEU A 50 2.55 0.77 -1.40
CA LEU A 50 3.35 -0.37 -1.84
C LEU A 50 4.77 -0.34 -1.25
N THR A 51 5.36 0.85 -1.14
CA THR A 51 6.69 1.03 -0.53
C THR A 51 6.66 0.70 0.96
N ALA A 52 5.65 1.18 1.69
CA ALA A 52 5.46 0.87 3.10
C ALA A 52 5.23 -0.64 3.34
N ALA A 53 4.40 -1.29 2.52
CA ALA A 53 4.15 -2.73 2.60
C ALA A 53 5.43 -3.56 2.39
N ARG A 54 6.26 -3.18 1.39
CA ARG A 54 7.57 -3.83 1.18
C ARG A 54 8.53 -3.62 2.34
N SER A 55 8.54 -2.43 2.93
CA SER A 55 9.36 -2.13 4.10
C SER A 55 8.92 -2.99 5.31
N LEU A 56 7.61 -3.06 5.56
CA LEU A 56 7.03 -3.88 6.61
C LEU A 56 7.43 -5.35 6.44
N SER A 57 7.31 -5.90 5.23
CA SER A 57 7.70 -7.28 4.94
C SER A 57 9.18 -7.54 5.25
N ARG A 58 10.08 -6.62 4.85
CA ARG A 58 11.52 -6.72 5.18
C ARG A 58 11.78 -6.74 6.68
N VAL A 59 11.11 -5.89 7.44
CA VAL A 59 11.26 -5.84 8.90
C VAL A 59 10.72 -7.12 9.53
N GLN A 60 9.59 -7.64 9.06
CA GLN A 60 9.02 -8.90 9.55
C GLN A 60 9.94 -10.09 9.28
N ARG A 61 10.59 -10.16 8.10
CA ARG A 61 11.63 -11.16 7.80
C ARG A 61 12.83 -11.04 8.76
N SER A 62 13.30 -9.82 9.02
CA SER A 62 14.38 -9.59 10.00
C SER A 62 14.03 -10.04 11.42
N VAL A 63 12.78 -9.82 11.85
CA VAL A 63 12.26 -10.33 13.12
C VAL A 63 12.19 -11.87 13.11
N ALA A 64 11.71 -12.46 12.02
CA ALA A 64 11.67 -13.91 11.84
C ALA A 64 13.07 -14.54 11.96
N ASP A 65 14.07 -13.94 11.35
CA ASP A 65 15.47 -14.38 11.44
C ASP A 65 16.00 -14.25 12.88
N THR A 66 15.68 -13.15 13.56
CA THR A 66 16.10 -12.93 14.96
C THR A 66 15.51 -14.00 15.87
N LEU A 67 14.22 -14.31 15.70
CA LEU A 67 13.52 -15.35 16.45
C LEU A 67 14.07 -16.76 16.15
N SER A 68 14.35 -17.04 14.88
CA SER A 68 14.85 -18.34 14.42
C SER A 68 16.25 -18.67 14.95
N ASN A 69 17.05 -17.63 15.19
CA ASN A 69 18.42 -17.73 15.68
C ASN A 69 18.56 -17.38 17.17
N PHE A 70 17.45 -17.13 17.87
CA PHE A 70 17.49 -16.81 19.29
C PHE A 70 17.94 -18.02 20.10
N SER A 71 18.90 -17.80 21.00
CA SER A 71 19.36 -18.77 21.98
C SER A 71 19.67 -18.05 23.28
N PHE A 72 19.31 -18.65 24.41
CA PHE A 72 19.72 -18.13 25.72
C PHE A 72 21.23 -18.24 25.91
N GLU A 73 21.84 -17.18 26.42
CA GLU A 73 23.22 -17.24 26.92
C GLU A 73 23.23 -18.04 28.22
N CYS A 74 23.91 -19.20 28.21
CA CYS A 74 23.99 -20.06 29.38
C CYS A 74 25.15 -19.63 30.29
N ILE A 75 24.91 -19.59 31.60
CA ILE A 75 26.00 -19.51 32.60
C ILE A 75 26.47 -20.94 32.89
N GLY A 76 27.66 -21.31 32.42
CA GLY A 76 28.22 -22.65 32.58
C GLY A 76 28.22 -23.45 31.26
N SER A 77 27.94 -24.76 31.33
CA SER A 77 28.08 -25.69 30.18
C SER A 77 26.76 -26.27 29.65
N SER A 78 25.60 -25.86 30.16
CA SER A 78 24.30 -26.41 29.74
C SER A 78 23.17 -25.40 29.87
N GLN A 79 22.18 -25.51 28.98
CA GLN A 79 20.88 -24.83 29.11
C GLN A 79 19.94 -25.65 30.00
N THR A 80 18.99 -24.98 30.64
CA THR A 80 17.86 -25.60 31.32
C THR A 80 16.83 -26.12 30.32
N ASP A 81 15.98 -27.06 30.74
CA ASP A 81 14.91 -27.60 29.89
C ASP A 81 13.96 -26.50 29.41
N ASP A 82 13.63 -25.53 30.28
CA ASP A 82 12.76 -24.41 29.95
C ASP A 82 13.39 -23.49 28.88
N GLU A 83 14.69 -23.20 28.98
CA GLU A 83 15.41 -22.40 27.98
C GLU A 83 15.40 -23.06 26.60
N ILE A 84 15.57 -24.38 26.55
CA ILE A 84 15.49 -25.16 25.31
C ILE A 84 14.09 -25.09 24.71
N VAL A 85 13.05 -25.29 25.52
CA VAL A 85 11.65 -25.23 25.07
C VAL A 85 11.27 -23.83 24.57
N ILE A 86 11.68 -22.78 25.28
CA ILE A 86 11.40 -21.40 24.88
C ILE A 86 12.13 -21.06 23.57
N ALA A 87 13.42 -21.38 23.45
CA ALA A 87 14.18 -21.15 22.22
C ALA A 87 13.57 -21.91 21.02
N GLY A 88 13.16 -23.17 21.23
CA GLY A 88 12.43 -23.96 20.22
C GLY A 88 11.11 -23.30 19.80
N SER A 89 10.35 -22.76 20.75
CA SER A 89 9.07 -22.07 20.48
C SER A 89 9.28 -20.79 19.66
N LEU A 90 10.31 -20.00 19.99
CA LEU A 90 10.67 -18.80 19.22
C LEU A 90 11.11 -19.16 17.80
N LYS A 91 11.86 -20.25 17.64
CA LYS A 91 12.27 -20.74 16.33
C LYS A 91 11.08 -21.12 15.45
N GLU A 92 10.09 -21.81 15.98
CA GLU A 92 8.87 -22.12 15.23
C GLU A 92 8.07 -20.85 14.89
N PHE A 93 8.00 -19.88 15.81
CA PHE A 93 7.34 -18.60 15.53
C PHE A 93 8.05 -17.84 14.39
N GLY A 94 9.39 -17.80 14.39
CA GLY A 94 10.17 -17.24 13.30
C GLY A 94 9.90 -17.92 11.96
N ARG A 95 9.85 -19.27 11.94
CA ARG A 95 9.54 -20.04 10.73
C ARG A 95 8.14 -19.72 10.18
N LEU A 96 7.13 -19.63 11.05
CA LEU A 96 5.77 -19.27 10.65
C LEU A 96 5.72 -17.85 10.08
N LEU A 97 6.40 -16.89 10.72
CA LEU A 97 6.45 -15.51 10.23
C LEU A 97 7.12 -15.44 8.86
N SER A 98 8.22 -16.15 8.64
CA SER A 98 8.88 -16.23 7.33
C SER A 98 7.95 -16.80 6.25
N THR A 99 7.18 -17.84 6.58
CA THR A 99 6.20 -18.45 5.66
C THR A 99 5.10 -17.44 5.26
N ILE A 100 4.62 -16.63 6.21
CA ILE A 100 3.62 -15.58 5.92
C ILE A 100 4.19 -14.53 4.97
N GLU A 101 5.46 -14.15 5.14
CA GLU A 101 6.12 -13.18 4.26
C GLU A 101 6.41 -13.76 2.87
N ASP A 102 6.74 -15.05 2.76
CA ASP A 102 6.90 -15.73 1.47
C ASP A 102 5.58 -15.76 0.69
N GLU A 103 4.46 -16.06 1.35
CA GLU A 103 3.14 -16.01 0.71
C GLU A 103 2.70 -14.59 0.35
N ARG A 104 3.22 -13.56 1.04
CA ARG A 104 2.97 -12.16 0.67
C ARG A 104 3.72 -11.72 -0.59
N ASP A 105 4.88 -12.33 -0.85
CA ASP A 105 5.72 -12.02 -2.01
C ASP A 105 5.30 -12.76 -3.30
N ARG A 106 4.46 -13.79 -3.20
CA ARG A 106 3.91 -14.56 -4.34
C ARG A 106 2.82 -13.81 -5.09
#